data_AF-A0A1E7R2Y6-F1
#
_entry.id   AF-A0A1E7R2Y6-F1
#
_cell.length_a   1.000
_cell.length_b   1.000
_cell.length_c   1.000
_cell.angle_alpha   90.00
_cell.angle_beta   90.00
_cell.angle_gamma   90.00
#
_symmetry.space_group_name_H-M   'P 1'
#
loop_
_entity.id
_entity.type
_entity.pdbx_description
1 polymer ?
#
loop_
_entity_poly.entity_id
_entity_poly.type
_entity_poly.pdbx_seq_one_letter_code
_entity_poly.pdbx_strand_id
1 'polypeptide(L)'
;MKPLSDEQILDELEIELELKSAKVLSPLEERLISGFEEINAFYETHQRIPNLNDDADIFEKLCASRLVKIKQNSVLSSVVVHLDKFELLG
;
A
#
# COMPACT_ATOMS: atom_id res chain seq x y z
N MET A 1 21.49 -45.80 6.17
CA MET A 1 21.08 -44.46 5.70
C MET A 1 20.90 -43.60 6.93
N LYS A 2 21.83 -42.66 7.19
CA LYS A 2 21.76 -41.78 8.36
C LYS A 2 20.70 -40.71 8.07
N PRO A 3 19.74 -40.41 8.96
CA PRO A 3 18.89 -39.25 8.76
C PRO A 3 19.80 -38.01 8.80
N LEU A 4 19.75 -37.20 7.75
CA LEU A 4 20.41 -35.89 7.76
C LEU A 4 19.82 -35.07 8.91
N SER A 5 20.66 -34.44 9.72
CA SER A 5 20.18 -33.50 10.74
C SER A 5 19.68 -32.23 10.06
N ASP A 6 18.76 -31.52 10.70
CA ASP A 6 18.13 -30.29 10.16
C ASP A 6 19.17 -29.25 9.67
N GLU A 7 20.33 -29.20 10.32
CA GLU A 7 21.46 -28.33 9.92
C GLU A 7 22.06 -28.72 8.56
N GLN A 8 22.11 -30.01 8.22
CA GLN A 8 22.65 -30.49 6.94
C GLN A 8 21.65 -30.33 5.79
N ILE A 9 20.35 -30.27 6.08
CA ILE A 9 19.31 -29.97 5.09
C ILE A 9 19.37 -28.49 4.69
N LEU A 10 19.75 -27.61 5.64
CA LEU A 10 19.90 -26.18 5.39
C LEU A 10 21.08 -25.88 4.45
N ASP A 11 22.23 -26.53 4.65
CA ASP A 11 23.43 -26.33 3.82
C ASP A 11 23.28 -26.90 2.39
N GLU A 12 22.49 -27.96 2.19
CA GLU A 12 22.20 -28.52 0.86
C GLU A 12 21.19 -27.65 0.06
N LEU A 13 20.52 -26.71 0.74
CA LEU A 13 19.75 -25.63 0.13
C LEU A 13 20.56 -24.33 0.19
N GLU A 14 21.77 -24.33 -0.40
CA GLU A 14 22.37 -23.14 -1.00
C GLU A 14 21.49 -22.66 -2.19
N ILE A 15 20.21 -22.41 -1.93
CA ILE A 15 19.41 -21.51 -2.75
C ILE A 15 19.98 -20.14 -2.45
N GLU A 16 20.98 -19.76 -3.23
CA GLU A 16 21.31 -18.37 -3.49
C GLU A 16 20.03 -17.69 -3.96
N LEU A 17 19.23 -17.22 -2.99
CA LEU A 17 18.19 -16.25 -3.21
C LEU A 17 18.90 -14.94 -3.54
N GLU A 18 19.54 -14.88 -4.71
CA GLU A 18 19.67 -13.68 -5.51
C GLU A 18 18.24 -13.23 -5.85
N LEU A 19 17.54 -12.73 -4.83
CA LEU A 19 16.38 -11.87 -4.98
C LEU A 19 16.93 -10.60 -5.62
N LYS A 20 17.12 -10.66 -6.95
CA LYS A 20 17.11 -9.48 -7.79
C LYS A 20 15.98 -8.64 -7.27
N SER A 21 16.35 -7.50 -6.68
CA SER A 21 15.46 -6.57 -6.01
C SER A 21 14.40 -6.06 -7.00
N ALA A 22 13.37 -6.86 -7.26
CA ALA A 22 12.04 -6.33 -7.35
C ALA A 22 11.87 -5.60 -6.03
N LYS A 23 11.76 -4.26 -6.05
CA LYS A 23 11.47 -3.49 -4.85
C LYS A 23 10.21 -4.08 -4.23
N VAL A 24 10.37 -4.99 -3.27
CA VAL A 24 9.28 -5.50 -2.45
C VAL A 24 8.86 -4.27 -1.68
N LEU A 25 7.70 -3.73 -2.03
CA LEU A 25 7.10 -2.62 -1.30
C LEU A 25 7.01 -3.05 0.16
N SER A 26 7.36 -2.15 1.07
CA SER A 26 7.14 -2.43 2.48
C SER A 26 5.63 -2.66 2.71
N PRO A 27 5.23 -3.46 3.70
CA PRO A 27 3.80 -3.66 4.00
C PRO A 27 3.04 -2.35 4.27
N LEU A 28 3.77 -1.31 4.68
CA LEU A 28 3.23 0.04 4.83
C LEU A 28 2.93 0.69 3.48
N GLU A 29 3.87 0.62 2.53
CA GLU A 29 3.71 1.17 1.17
C GLU A 29 2.60 0.44 0.42
N GLU A 30 2.50 -0.90 0.51
CA GLU A 30 1.41 -1.66 -0.12
C GLU A 30 0.04 -1.21 0.42
N ARG A 31 -0.09 -1.05 1.74
CA ARG A 31 -1.32 -0.56 2.37
C ARG A 31 -1.63 0.88 1.95
N LEU A 32 -0.60 1.71 1.79
CA LEU A 32 -0.76 3.09 1.35
C LEU A 32 -1.25 3.15 -0.10
N ILE A 33 -0.65 2.36 -0.98
CA ILE A 33 -1.02 2.23 -2.39
C ILE A 33 -2.45 1.72 -2.52
N SER A 34 -2.77 0.57 -1.91
CA SER A 34 -4.13 0.02 -1.92
C SER A 34 -5.16 1.00 -1.35
N GLY A 35 -4.82 1.69 -0.25
CA GLY A 35 -5.70 2.70 0.33
C GLY A 35 -5.91 3.93 -0.57
N PHE A 36 -4.96 4.27 -1.43
CA PHE A 36 -5.10 5.35 -2.40
C PHE A 36 -5.86 4.92 -3.66
N GLU A 37 -5.74 3.64 -4.06
CA GLU A 37 -6.59 3.06 -5.10
C GLU A 37 -8.07 3.05 -4.69
N GLU A 38 -8.37 2.75 -3.41
CA GLU A 38 -9.73 2.88 -2.86
C GLU A 38 -10.25 4.33 -2.95
N ILE A 39 -9.40 5.33 -2.68
CA ILE A 39 -9.76 6.75 -2.82
C ILE A 39 -10.06 7.10 -4.28
N ASN A 40 -9.26 6.61 -5.22
CA ASN A 40 -9.51 6.80 -6.65
C ASN A 40 -10.84 6.15 -7.07
N ALA A 41 -11.11 4.91 -6.64
CA ALA A 41 -12.35 4.21 -6.95
C ALA A 41 -13.57 4.92 -6.35
N PHE A 42 -13.44 5.48 -5.14
CA PHE A 42 -14.46 6.33 -4.53
C PHE A 42 -14.74 7.55 -5.41
N TYR A 43 -13.70 8.28 -5.84
CA TYR A 43 -13.88 9.45 -6.70
C TYR A 43 -14.49 9.08 -8.04
N GLU A 44 -14.05 7.99 -8.67
CA GLU A 44 -14.59 7.51 -9.94
C GLU A 44 -16.09 7.20 -9.84
N THR A 45 -16.52 6.60 -8.73
CA THR A 45 -17.92 6.23 -8.48
C THR A 45 -18.80 7.42 -8.10
N HIS A 46 -18.32 8.29 -7.21
CA HIS A 46 -19.12 9.35 -6.59
C HIS A 46 -18.89 10.74 -7.20
N GLN A 47 -17.85 10.90 -8.02
CA GLN A 47 -17.44 12.15 -8.67
C GLN A 47 -17.22 13.30 -7.66
N ARG A 48 -16.73 12.96 -6.47
CA ARG A 48 -16.43 13.90 -5.38
C ARG A 48 -15.36 13.36 -4.45
N ILE A 49 -14.72 14.27 -3.72
CA ILE A 49 -13.73 13.93 -2.69
C ILE A 49 -14.46 13.30 -1.48
N PRO A 50 -13.93 12.22 -0.89
CA PRO A 50 -14.47 11.65 0.34
C PRO A 50 -14.38 12.66 1.49
N ASN A 51 -15.43 12.75 2.31
CA ASN A 51 -15.52 13.68 3.43
C ASN A 51 -15.75 12.98 4.78
N LEU A 52 -15.60 13.73 5.87
CA LEU A 52 -15.78 13.25 7.24
C LEU A 52 -17.14 13.63 7.86
N ASN A 53 -18.13 14.01 7.04
CA ASN A 53 -19.42 14.48 7.53
C ASN A 53 -20.19 13.35 8.24
N ASP A 54 -21.15 13.71 9.11
CA ASP A 54 -21.90 12.71 9.88
C ASP A 54 -22.66 11.72 9.00
N ASP A 55 -23.19 12.19 7.86
CA ASP A 55 -23.90 11.37 6.86
C ASP A 55 -22.99 10.45 6.04
N ALA A 56 -21.67 10.66 6.06
CA ALA A 56 -20.73 9.81 5.35
C ALA A 56 -20.63 8.43 6.02
N ASP A 57 -20.61 7.38 5.21
CA ASP A 57 -20.40 6.04 5.71
C ASP A 57 -18.97 5.83 6.23
N ILE A 58 -18.75 4.68 6.88
CA ILE A 58 -17.45 4.36 7.49
C ILE A 58 -16.31 4.27 6.46
N PHE A 59 -16.60 3.84 5.23
CA PHE A 59 -15.59 3.70 4.18
C PHE A 59 -15.21 5.05 3.60
N GLU A 60 -16.18 5.93 3.38
CA GLU A 60 -15.93 7.31 2.98
C GLU A 60 -15.10 8.04 4.04
N LYS A 61 -15.49 7.94 5.32
CA LYS A 61 -14.74 8.55 6.43
C LYS A 61 -13.30 8.03 6.50
N LEU A 62 -13.08 6.74 6.23
CA LEU A 62 -11.76 6.14 6.17
C LEU A 62 -10.93 6.69 4.99
N CYS A 63 -11.53 6.76 3.80
CA CYS A 63 -10.90 7.34 2.61
C CYS A 63 -10.54 8.81 2.84
N ALA A 64 -11.45 9.60 3.42
CA ALA A 64 -11.23 11.00 3.76
C ALA A 64 -10.07 11.16 4.75
N SER A 65 -10.06 10.38 5.85
CA SER A 65 -9.00 10.40 6.85
C SER A 65 -7.64 10.03 6.26
N ARG A 66 -7.59 9.02 5.38
CA ARG A 66 -6.37 8.62 4.67
C ARG A 66 -5.89 9.71 3.74
N LEU A 67 -6.76 10.28 2.91
CA LEU A 67 -6.41 11.34 1.97
C LEU A 67 -5.82 12.56 2.70
N VAL A 68 -6.41 12.98 3.82
CA VAL A 68 -5.88 14.07 4.65
C VAL A 68 -4.47 13.76 5.14
N LYS A 69 -4.22 12.56 5.67
CA LYS A 69 -2.89 12.15 6.16
C LYS A 69 -1.86 12.09 5.03
N ILE A 70 -2.25 11.63 3.85
CA ILE A 70 -1.37 11.57 2.68
C ILE A 70 -0.97 12.97 2.23
N LYS A 71 -1.91 13.93 2.18
CA LYS A 71 -1.62 15.32 1.85
C LYS A 71 -0.68 16.01 2.84
N GLN A 72 -0.79 15.66 4.12
CA GLN A 72 0.01 16.28 5.19
C GLN A 72 1.44 15.72 5.29
N ASN A 73 1.73 14.60 4.61
CA ASN A 73 3.02 13.94 4.69
C ASN A 73 3.60 13.71 3.29
N SER A 74 4.59 14.52 2.92
CA SER A 74 5.23 14.49 1.61
C SER A 74 5.87 13.15 1.26
N VAL A 75 6.33 12.38 2.25
CA VAL A 75 6.85 11.02 2.04
C VAL A 75 5.72 10.12 1.57
N LEU A 76 4.56 10.14 2.23
CA LEU A 76 3.40 9.35 1.81
C LEU A 76 2.88 9.81 0.44
N SER A 77 2.80 11.13 0.21
CA SER A 77 2.38 11.67 -1.09
C SER A 77 3.31 11.18 -2.21
N SER A 78 4.63 11.18 -1.99
CA SER A 78 5.61 10.74 -2.99
C SER A 78 5.45 9.27 -3.39
N VAL A 79 4.96 8.41 -2.48
CA VAL A 79 4.72 7.00 -2.77
C VAL A 79 3.53 6.83 -3.70
N VAL A 80 2.47 7.64 -3.58
CA VAL A 80 1.21 7.45 -4.32
C VAL A 80 0.95 8.48 -5.41
N VAL A 81 1.83 9.47 -5.62
CA VAL A 81 1.67 10.52 -6.64
C VAL A 81 1.45 9.95 -8.04
N HIS A 82 2.08 8.82 -8.36
CA HIS A 82 1.94 8.14 -9.64
C HIS A 82 0.56 7.47 -9.84
N LEU A 83 -0.26 7.41 -8.78
CA LEU A 83 -1.62 6.90 -8.77
C LEU A 83 -2.66 8.03 -8.76
N ASP A 84 -2.26 9.31 -8.67
CA ASP A 84 -3.18 10.44 -8.53
C ASP A 84 -3.85 10.83 -9.85
N LYS A 85 -4.81 10.00 -10.28
CA LYS A 85 -5.52 10.14 -11.56
C LYS A 85 -6.43 11.37 -11.63
N PHE A 86 -6.86 11.88 -10.48
CA PHE A 86 -7.90 12.92 -10.38
C PHE A 86 -7.41 14.17 -9.63
N GLU A 87 -6.10 14.39 -9.54
CA GLU A 87 -5.49 15.56 -8.88
C GLU A 87 -5.97 15.72 -7.42
N LEU A 88 -6.17 14.59 -6.74
CA LEU A 88 -6.70 14.55 -5.39
C LEU A 88 -5.68 15.02 -4.37
N LEU A 89 -4.38 14.99 -4.65
CA LEU A 89 -3.34 15.44 -3.72
C LEU A 89 -3.26 16.96 -3.61
N GLY A 90 -3.73 17.69 -4.62
CA GLY A 90 -3.71 19.16 -4.69
C GLY A 90 -2.53 19.72 -5.45
#